data_AF-A0A0F9CJA4-F1
#
_entry.id   AF-A0A0F9CJA4-F1
#
_cell.length_a   1.000
_cell.length_b   1.000
_cell.length_c   1.000
_cell.angle_alpha   90.00
_cell.angle_beta   90.00
_cell.angle_gamma   90.00
#
_symmetry.space_group_name_H-M   'P 1'
#
loop_
_entity.id
_entity.type
_entity.pdbx_description
1 polymer ?
#
loop_
_entity_poly.entity_id
_entity_poly.type
_entity_poly.pdbx_seq_one_letter_code
_entity_poly.pdbx_strand_id
1 'polypeptide(L)'
;MHGFKIAEQGHVVSMLSPVDVTAATSSEVINLENWSHVTFICMKGAGSSATIVVEECDDFVPTNVATIPYSYAQEATAAGDTLTALAAAGTAGIASGTASGVLLVIEIDADELSDGFPYIRLKCADPG
;
A
#
# COMPACT_ATOMS: atom_id res chain seq x y z
N MET A 1 -26.34 1.17 -0.50
CA MET A 1 -25.36 2.05 -1.17
C MET A 1 -25.24 1.56 -2.60
N HIS A 2 -25.45 2.40 -3.61
CA HIS A 2 -25.11 2.02 -4.98
C HIS A 2 -23.58 2.02 -5.07
N GLY A 3 -22.98 0.98 -5.63
CA GLY A 3 -21.52 0.86 -5.72
C GLY A 3 -20.87 2.04 -6.47
N PHE A 4 -19.54 2.10 -6.43
CA PHE A 4 -18.76 3.13 -7.11
C PHE A 4 -17.92 2.49 -8.24
N LYS A 5 -17.51 3.29 -9.23
CA LYS A 5 -16.78 2.83 -10.41
C LYS A 5 -15.37 3.37 -10.40
N ILE A 6 -14.43 2.55 -9.93
CA ILE A 6 -13.01 2.91 -9.79
C ILE A 6 -12.40 3.41 -11.11
N ALA A 7 -12.69 2.73 -12.23
CA ALA A 7 -12.11 3.06 -13.54
C ALA A 7 -12.56 4.42 -14.12
N GLU A 8 -13.67 4.99 -13.63
CA GLU A 8 -14.20 6.28 -14.12
C GLU A 8 -13.90 7.44 -13.15
N GLN A 9 -13.59 7.13 -11.88
CA GLN A 9 -13.54 8.11 -10.79
C GLN A 9 -12.13 8.45 -10.32
N GLY A 10 -11.11 7.74 -10.79
CA GLY A 10 -9.72 8.00 -10.42
C GLY A 10 -8.72 7.59 -11.48
N HIS A 11 -7.45 7.92 -11.25
CA HIS A 11 -6.34 7.40 -12.04
C HIS A 11 -5.94 6.03 -11.49
N VAL A 12 -6.11 4.99 -12.30
CA VAL A 12 -5.85 3.60 -11.90
C VAL A 12 -4.65 3.09 -12.66
N VAL A 13 -3.64 2.64 -11.92
CA VAL A 13 -2.38 2.14 -12.47
C VAL A 13 -1.95 0.86 -11.76
N SER A 14 -1.34 -0.06 -12.51
CA SER A 14 -0.72 -1.26 -11.93
C SER A 14 0.64 -0.89 -11.35
N MET A 15 0.84 -1.12 -10.04
CA MET A 15 2.01 -0.66 -9.31
C MET A 15 3.12 -1.71 -9.16
N LEU A 16 2.74 -2.98 -9.10
CA LEU A 16 3.65 -4.10 -9.02
C LEU A 16 2.95 -5.32 -9.63
N SER A 17 3.59 -5.95 -10.61
CA SER A 17 3.09 -7.21 -11.16
C SER A 17 3.18 -8.31 -10.09
N PRO A 18 2.26 -9.31 -10.09
CA PRO A 18 2.36 -10.44 -9.17
C PRO A 18 3.75 -11.09 -9.24
N VAL A 19 4.40 -11.20 -8.10
CA VAL A 19 5.78 -11.71 -7.97
C VAL A 19 5.94 -12.41 -6.63
N ASP A 20 6.78 -13.46 -6.61
CA ASP A 20 7.22 -14.10 -5.38
C ASP A 20 8.25 -13.21 -4.69
N VAL A 21 7.86 -12.61 -3.56
CA VAL A 21 8.72 -11.72 -2.77
C VAL A 21 9.58 -12.60 -1.88
N THR A 22 10.86 -12.76 -2.21
CA THR A 22 11.85 -13.47 -1.36
C THR A 22 12.81 -12.52 -0.64
N ALA A 23 12.76 -11.24 -1.00
CA ALA A 23 13.46 -10.13 -0.38
C ALA A 23 12.60 -8.87 -0.52
N ALA A 24 12.94 -7.81 0.23
CA ALA A 24 12.21 -6.54 0.16
C ALA A 24 12.12 -6.02 -1.28
N THR A 25 10.89 -5.84 -1.75
CA THR A 25 10.55 -5.41 -3.11
C THR A 25 9.69 -4.16 -3.04
N SER A 26 10.05 -3.16 -3.82
CA SER A 26 9.31 -1.90 -3.91
C SER A 26 8.41 -1.89 -5.15
N SER A 27 7.27 -1.21 -5.06
CA SER A 27 6.45 -0.88 -6.22
C SER A 27 7.09 0.23 -7.06
N GLU A 28 6.45 0.54 -8.19
CA GLU A 28 6.65 1.80 -8.88
C GLU A 28 6.37 3.01 -7.95
N VAL A 29 6.80 4.20 -8.39
CA VAL A 29 6.64 5.46 -7.64
C VAL A 29 5.50 6.28 -8.24
N ILE A 30 4.62 6.82 -7.39
CA ILE A 30 3.49 7.68 -7.80
C ILE A 30 3.75 9.11 -7.36
N ASN A 31 3.44 10.09 -8.21
CA ASN A 31 3.42 11.51 -7.85
C ASN A 31 2.04 11.91 -7.31
N LEU A 32 1.98 12.50 -6.11
CA LEU A 32 0.77 13.02 -5.47
C LEU A 32 0.66 14.55 -5.47
N GLU A 33 1.58 15.29 -6.09
CA GLU A 33 1.59 16.75 -6.13
C GLU A 33 0.27 17.38 -6.64
N ASN A 34 -0.45 16.68 -7.52
CA ASN A 34 -1.73 17.13 -8.06
C ASN A 34 -2.93 16.25 -7.66
N TRP A 35 -2.77 15.42 -6.62
CA TRP A 35 -3.77 14.48 -6.15
C TRP A 35 -3.96 14.62 -4.66
N SER A 36 -5.19 14.51 -4.16
CA SER A 36 -5.45 14.64 -2.72
C SER A 36 -5.21 13.34 -1.95
N HIS A 37 -5.26 12.20 -2.64
CA HIS A 37 -5.40 10.90 -2.00
C HIS A 37 -4.90 9.76 -2.90
N VAL A 38 -4.35 8.72 -2.28
CA VAL A 38 -4.03 7.45 -2.93
C VAL A 38 -4.54 6.27 -2.13
N THR A 39 -5.14 5.32 -2.84
CA THR A 39 -5.52 4.03 -2.29
C THR A 39 -4.68 2.94 -2.94
N PHE A 40 -3.91 2.20 -2.16
CA PHE A 40 -3.29 0.96 -2.61
C PHE A 40 -4.20 -0.22 -2.28
N ILE A 41 -4.57 -0.97 -3.32
CA ILE A 41 -5.32 -2.22 -3.18
C ILE A 41 -4.36 -3.36 -3.52
N CYS A 42 -3.92 -4.09 -2.50
CA CYS A 42 -2.91 -5.14 -2.62
C CYS A 42 -3.53 -6.50 -2.31
N MET A 43 -3.29 -7.48 -3.18
CA MET A 43 -3.61 -8.88 -2.88
C MET A 43 -2.34 -9.63 -2.54
N LYS A 44 -2.35 -10.30 -1.38
CA LYS A 44 -1.31 -11.23 -0.98
C LYS A 44 -1.66 -12.64 -1.47
N GLY A 45 -0.69 -13.30 -2.11
CA GLY A 45 -0.79 -14.71 -2.49
C GLY A 45 -0.73 -15.68 -1.30
N ALA A 46 -0.33 -16.92 -1.56
CA ALA A 46 -0.03 -17.87 -0.49
C ALA A 46 1.37 -17.57 0.08
N GLY A 47 1.55 -17.70 1.40
CA GLY A 47 2.83 -17.44 2.05
C GLY A 47 2.71 -16.96 3.49
N SER A 48 3.86 -16.75 4.12
CA SER A 48 4.01 -16.20 5.46
C SER A 48 3.51 -14.75 5.55
N SER A 49 3.53 -14.16 6.74
CA SER A 49 3.24 -12.74 6.89
C SER A 49 4.35 -11.90 6.25
N ALA A 50 4.00 -11.07 5.27
CA ALA A 50 4.88 -10.04 4.73
C ALA A 50 4.74 -8.72 5.50
N THR A 51 5.83 -8.00 5.68
CA THR A 51 5.88 -6.65 6.23
C THR A 51 5.59 -5.64 5.12
N ILE A 52 4.59 -4.79 5.33
CA ILE A 52 4.19 -3.75 4.38
C ILE A 52 4.54 -2.40 4.96
N VAL A 53 5.28 -1.60 4.19
CA VAL A 53 5.72 -0.26 4.55
C VAL A 53 5.39 0.68 3.40
N VAL A 54 5.08 1.93 3.73
CA VAL A 54 4.88 3.01 2.76
C VAL A 54 6.07 3.95 2.88
N GLU A 55 6.68 4.26 1.73
CA GLU A 55 7.82 5.18 1.63
C GLU A 55 7.41 6.41 0.83
N GLU A 56 7.59 7.60 1.42
CA GLU A 56 7.60 8.86 0.68
C GLU A 56 8.95 9.02 -0.02
N CYS A 57 8.94 9.67 -1.18
CA CYS A 57 10.06 9.77 -2.12
C CYS A 57 10.19 11.22 -2.64
N ASP A 58 11.41 11.63 -2.94
CA ASP A 58 11.70 12.97 -3.46
C ASP A 58 11.51 13.08 -4.99
N ASP A 59 11.73 12.00 -5.73
CA ASP A 59 11.50 11.90 -7.17
C ASP A 59 11.07 10.49 -7.62
N PHE A 60 10.93 10.27 -8.94
CA PHE A 60 10.56 8.97 -9.54
C PHE A 60 11.68 7.91 -9.49
N VAL A 61 12.94 8.30 -9.26
CA VAL A 61 14.08 7.40 -9.12
C VAL A 61 14.73 7.72 -7.77
N PRO A 62 14.03 7.37 -6.66
CA PRO A 62 14.16 8.07 -5.40
C PRO A 62 15.60 8.09 -4.92
N THR A 63 16.14 9.30 -4.71
CA THR A 63 17.44 9.48 -4.08
C THR A 63 17.28 9.52 -2.57
N ASN A 64 16.19 10.12 -2.09
CA ASN A 64 15.83 10.20 -0.69
C ASN A 64 14.48 9.52 -0.47
N VAL A 65 14.42 8.66 0.55
CA VAL A 65 13.19 7.97 0.96
C VAL A 65 13.04 8.00 2.46
N ALA A 66 11.80 8.14 2.92
CA ALA A 66 11.44 8.04 4.33
C ALA A 66 10.19 7.19 4.49
N THR A 67 10.09 6.44 5.59
CA THR A 67 8.88 5.66 5.87
C THR A 67 7.87 6.52 6.61
N ILE A 68 6.61 6.47 6.19
CA ILE A 68 5.54 7.29 6.75
C ILE A 68 4.46 6.42 7.42
N PRO A 69 3.72 6.95 8.41
CA PRO A 69 2.50 6.31 8.87
C PRO A 69 1.45 6.29 7.74
N TYR A 70 0.47 5.39 7.86
CA TYR A 70 -0.63 5.28 6.89
C TYR A 70 -1.85 4.64 7.54
N SER A 71 -3.02 4.81 6.92
CA SER A 71 -4.23 4.10 7.32
C SER A 71 -4.38 2.81 6.52
N TYR A 72 -4.86 1.73 7.15
CA TYR A 72 -5.04 0.46 6.47
C TYR A 72 -6.22 -0.35 6.98
N ALA A 73 -6.75 -1.21 6.11
CA ALA A 73 -7.67 -2.27 6.46
C ALA A 73 -7.25 -3.54 5.72
N GLN A 74 -7.30 -4.69 6.38
CA GLN A 74 -7.01 -5.98 5.75
C GLN A 74 -8.16 -6.93 5.95
N GLU A 75 -8.21 -8.03 5.20
CA GLU A 75 -9.24 -9.04 5.45
C GLU A 75 -9.20 -9.56 6.89
N ALA A 76 -10.37 -9.55 7.52
CA ALA A 76 -10.55 -10.02 8.88
C ALA A 76 -10.49 -11.55 8.98
N THR A 77 -10.77 -12.26 7.88
CA THR A 77 -10.80 -13.73 7.84
C THR A 77 -10.28 -14.24 6.50
N ALA A 78 -9.83 -15.50 6.47
CA ALA A 78 -9.37 -16.18 5.25
C ALA A 78 -10.48 -16.45 4.21
N ALA A 79 -11.72 -16.04 4.47
CA ALA A 79 -12.87 -16.26 3.60
C ALA A 79 -13.14 -15.11 2.61
N GLY A 80 -12.37 -14.01 2.65
CA GLY A 80 -12.32 -13.04 1.54
C GLY A 80 -13.46 -12.02 1.44
N ASP A 81 -14.28 -11.83 2.48
CA ASP A 81 -15.52 -11.03 2.35
C ASP A 81 -15.59 -9.78 3.24
N THR A 82 -14.77 -9.69 4.30
CA THR A 82 -14.87 -8.62 5.29
C THR A 82 -13.51 -8.02 5.60
N LEU A 83 -13.35 -6.72 5.35
CA LEU A 83 -12.21 -5.94 5.82
C LEU A 83 -12.36 -5.59 7.31
N THR A 84 -11.23 -5.46 8.00
CA THR A 84 -11.18 -4.88 9.34
C THR A 84 -11.63 -3.42 9.32
N ALA A 85 -11.90 -2.86 10.49
CA ALA A 85 -11.96 -1.41 10.63
C ALA A 85 -10.62 -0.79 10.19
N LEU A 86 -10.69 0.43 9.66
CA LEU A 86 -9.51 1.20 9.31
C LEU A 86 -8.67 1.43 10.58
N ALA A 87 -7.39 1.08 10.52
CA ALA A 87 -6.44 1.20 11.60
C ALA A 87 -5.24 2.04 11.15
N ALA A 88 -4.55 2.67 12.09
CA ALA A 88 -3.32 3.41 11.81
C ALA A 88 -2.10 2.50 11.92
N ALA A 89 -1.25 2.53 10.90
CA ALA A 89 0.09 1.96 10.89
C ALA A 89 1.13 3.02 11.27
N GLY A 90 2.14 2.62 12.04
CA GLY A 90 3.32 3.45 12.25
C GLY A 90 4.33 3.32 11.10
N THR A 91 5.44 4.04 11.19
CA THR A 91 6.52 4.04 10.18
C THR A 91 7.26 2.71 10.05
N ALA A 92 7.11 1.80 11.03
CA ALA A 92 7.60 0.43 10.96
C ALA A 92 6.74 -0.47 10.03
N GLY A 93 5.57 0.01 9.61
CA GLY A 93 4.62 -0.74 8.80
C GLY A 93 3.77 -1.72 9.58
N ILE A 94 3.17 -2.66 8.86
CA ILE A 94 2.30 -3.71 9.40
C ILE A 94 2.74 -5.08 8.92
N ALA A 95 2.40 -6.10 9.71
CA ALA A 95 2.41 -7.48 9.28
C ALA A 95 1.10 -7.80 8.57
N SER A 96 1.18 -8.25 7.31
CA SER A 96 0.01 -8.76 6.59
C SER A 96 -0.50 -10.06 7.21
N GLY A 97 -1.80 -10.32 7.04
CA GLY A 97 -2.42 -11.57 7.49
C GLY A 97 -1.69 -12.81 7.00
N THR A 98 -1.63 -13.84 7.85
CA THR A 98 -1.00 -15.13 7.53
C THR A 98 -1.86 -16.01 6.63
N ALA A 99 -3.13 -15.65 6.42
CA ALA A 99 -3.99 -16.33 5.48
C ALA A 99 -3.49 -16.14 4.03
N SER A 100 -3.88 -17.05 3.16
CA SER A 100 -3.66 -16.93 1.71
C SER A 100 -4.78 -16.10 1.09
N GLY A 101 -4.46 -15.29 0.09
CA GLY A 101 -5.47 -14.49 -0.61
C GLY A 101 -5.93 -13.24 0.14
N VAL A 102 -5.16 -12.77 1.12
CA VAL A 102 -5.54 -11.60 1.94
C VAL A 102 -5.49 -10.33 1.10
N LEU A 103 -6.64 -9.65 1.02
CA LEU A 103 -6.73 -8.28 0.54
C LEU A 103 -6.27 -7.29 1.62
N LEU A 104 -5.44 -6.34 1.22
CA LEU A 104 -4.99 -5.20 2.01
C LEU A 104 -5.33 -3.92 1.25
N VAL A 105 -6.00 -3.00 1.94
CA VAL A 105 -6.29 -1.65 1.48
C VAL A 105 -5.49 -0.69 2.33
N ILE A 106 -4.71 0.17 1.69
CA ILE A 106 -3.92 1.22 2.35
C ILE A 106 -4.35 2.56 1.77
N GLU A 107 -4.59 3.51 2.66
CA GLU A 107 -5.10 4.84 2.38
C GLU A 107 -4.09 5.87 2.88
N ILE A 108 -3.66 6.77 2.00
CA ILE A 108 -2.79 7.90 2.33
C ILE A 108 -3.34 9.17 1.69
N ASP A 109 -3.44 10.24 2.47
CA ASP A 109 -3.73 11.58 1.98
C ASP A 109 -2.43 12.31 1.62
N ALA A 110 -2.46 13.13 0.57
CA ALA A 110 -1.27 13.87 0.14
C ALA A 110 -0.77 14.88 1.20
N ASP A 111 -1.67 15.36 2.06
CA ASP A 111 -1.33 16.25 3.17
C ASP A 111 -0.54 15.53 4.29
N GLU A 112 -0.46 14.19 4.25
CA GLU A 112 0.37 13.40 5.18
C GLU A 112 1.83 13.30 4.74
N LEU A 113 2.16 13.72 3.52
CA LEU A 113 3.53 13.74 3.00
C LEU A 113 4.34 14.90 3.56
N SER A 114 5.63 14.66 3.79
CA SER A 114 6.56 15.70 4.18
C SER A 114 6.84 16.68 3.03
N ASP A 115 7.14 17.94 3.38
CA ASP A 115 7.59 18.93 2.40
C ASP A 115 8.86 18.45 1.67
N GLY A 116 8.85 18.55 0.34
CA GLY A 116 9.92 18.01 -0.52
C GLY A 116 9.82 16.53 -0.87
N PHE A 117 8.79 15.80 -0.41
CA PHE A 117 8.54 14.39 -0.75
C PHE A 117 7.17 14.18 -1.41
N PRO A 118 6.92 14.73 -2.62
CA PRO A 118 5.60 14.66 -3.25
C PRO A 118 5.29 13.27 -3.85
N TYR A 119 6.20 12.30 -3.72
CA TYR A 119 6.07 10.97 -4.31
C TYR A 119 5.91 9.89 -3.26
N ILE A 120 5.33 8.76 -3.64
CA ILE A 120 5.06 7.65 -2.74
C ILE A 120 5.25 6.30 -3.43
N ARG A 121 5.67 5.29 -2.66
CA ARG A 121 5.69 3.89 -3.10
C ARG A 121 5.39 2.94 -1.95
N LEU A 122 4.97 1.74 -2.31
CA LEU A 122 4.76 0.65 -1.37
C LEU A 122 5.98 -0.28 -1.37
N LYS A 123 6.37 -0.76 -0.19
CA LYS A 123 7.45 -1.72 -0.02
C LYS A 123 6.95 -2.92 0.75
N CYS A 124 7.16 -4.09 0.17
CA CYS A 124 6.77 -5.37 0.73
C CYS A 124 8.02 -6.20 1.01
N ALA A 125 8.13 -6.77 2.20
CA ALA A 125 9.21 -7.67 2.57
C ALA A 125 8.66 -8.93 3.22
N ASP A 126 8.86 -10.09 2.59
CA ASP A 126 8.59 -11.40 3.18
C ASP A 126 9.89 -11.96 3.81
N PRO A 127 9.89 -12.36 5.09
CA PRO A 127 11.04 -12.99 5.72
C PRO A 127 11.40 -14.39 5.18
N GLY A 128 10.52 -15.02 4.38
CA GLY A 128 10.73 -16.36 3.82
C GLY A 128 10.08 -17.48 4.61
#